data_AF-A0A959FY96-F1
#
_entry.id   AF-A0A959FY96-F1
#
_cell.length_a   1.000
_cell.length_b   1.000
_cell.length_c   1.000
_cell.angle_alpha   90.00
_cell.angle_beta   90.00
_cell.angle_gamma   90.00
#
_symmetry.space_group_name_H-M   'P 1'
#
loop_
_entity.id
_entity.type
_entity.pdbx_description
1 polymer ?
#
loop_
_entity_poly.entity_id
_entity_poly.type
_entity_poly.pdbx_seq_one_letter_code
_entity_poly.pdbx_strand_id
1 'polypeptide(L)'
;MPSSTDDSIQLKDRRRLFWGFTIITLLSLFAGIIANFYVLAGVPALLLLGYLTIVDFRSIFYLLVAMLPLSTEIYLPNGFGTDLPAEPLMILMMGVFLLYAVKHVKTIEGDFYKHPISILLYIHLGWILVTAITSGDIFVSIKFLLAKFWYVCSFYFLAALILKERADFQKLFWWGFTPLLLTTFYVVIRHATYGFAFADINRVMNPFFRNHVNYACILALFFPLIWFVRFWYPKNSLIRWGLLFSAVWMLLAIQLSYTRAAYVGIVIAFGAYFIIRMKLVRVVLVLAVIGLIGV
;
A
#
# COMPACT_ATOMS: atom_id res chain seq x y z
N MET A 1 42.75 -0.76 5.57
CA MET A 1 42.47 0.68 5.42
C MET A 1 42.04 0.91 3.98
N PRO A 2 40.80 1.33 3.69
CA PRO A 2 40.43 1.76 2.34
C PRO A 2 41.32 2.95 1.96
N SER A 3 41.94 2.92 0.78
CA SER A 3 42.85 3.97 0.32
C SER A 3 42.10 5.26 0.00
N SER A 4 42.61 6.40 0.47
CA SER A 4 42.04 7.75 0.30
C SER A 4 41.73 8.16 -1.15
N THR A 5 42.31 7.48 -2.13
CA THR A 5 42.05 7.65 -3.56
C THR A 5 40.69 7.10 -4.00
N ASP A 6 40.20 6.02 -3.40
CA ASP A 6 38.95 5.35 -3.81
C ASP A 6 37.72 6.15 -3.35
N ASP A 7 37.78 6.72 -2.15
CA ASP A 7 36.76 7.66 -1.64
C ASP A 7 36.65 8.93 -2.51
N SER A 8 37.77 9.42 -3.03
CA SER A 8 37.81 10.62 -3.87
C SER A 8 37.12 10.42 -5.23
N ILE A 9 37.24 9.21 -5.80
CA ILE A 9 36.61 8.83 -7.07
C ILE A 9 35.10 8.67 -6.87
N GLN A 10 34.68 7.96 -5.82
CA GLN A 10 33.25 7.79 -5.51
C GLN A 10 32.55 9.13 -5.24
N LEU A 11 33.21 10.06 -4.54
CA LEU A 11 32.67 11.41 -4.31
C LEU A 11 32.52 12.19 -5.62
N LYS A 12 33.46 12.06 -6.55
CA LYS A 12 33.42 12.73 -7.85
C LYS A 12 32.27 12.20 -8.73
N ASP A 13 32.02 10.90 -8.72
CA ASP A 13 30.94 10.28 -9.49
C ASP A 13 29.57 10.57 -8.89
N ARG A 14 29.43 10.54 -7.55
CA ARG A 14 28.20 11.01 -6.87
C ARG A 14 27.90 12.47 -7.21
N ARG A 15 28.93 13.33 -7.23
CA ARG A 15 28.79 14.74 -7.59
C ARG A 15 28.36 14.93 -9.04
N ARG A 16 28.89 14.12 -9.98
CA ARG A 16 28.46 14.13 -11.38
C ARG A 16 27.01 13.71 -11.56
N LEU A 17 26.59 12.64 -10.89
CA LEU A 17 25.18 12.19 -10.91
C LEU A 17 24.24 13.25 -10.33
N PHE A 18 24.62 13.87 -9.20
CA PHE A 18 23.86 14.94 -8.57
C PHE A 18 23.70 16.15 -9.51
N TRP A 19 24.78 16.62 -10.13
CA TRP A 19 24.72 17.74 -11.07
C TRP A 19 23.94 17.39 -12.33
N GLY A 20 24.11 16.18 -12.87
CA GLY A 20 23.33 15.69 -14.01
C GLY A 20 21.83 15.69 -13.72
N PHE A 21 21.42 15.12 -12.58
CA PHE A 21 20.03 15.12 -12.15
C PHE A 21 19.49 16.54 -11.90
N THR A 22 20.30 17.42 -11.30
CA THR A 22 19.92 18.82 -11.04
C THR A 22 19.69 19.57 -12.34
N ILE A 23 20.58 19.42 -13.33
CA ILE A 23 20.44 20.04 -14.65
C ILE A 23 19.19 19.53 -15.36
N ILE A 24 18.96 18.21 -15.37
CA ILE A 24 17.75 17.62 -15.97
C ILE A 24 16.49 18.16 -15.27
N THR A 25 16.51 18.27 -13.94
CA THR A 25 15.38 18.80 -13.17
C THR A 25 15.07 20.23 -13.54
N LEU A 26 16.10 21.09 -13.57
CA LEU A 26 15.93 22.50 -13.93
C LEU A 26 15.46 22.64 -15.38
N LEU A 27 16.08 21.94 -16.33
CA LEU A 27 15.66 21.95 -17.73
C LEU A 27 14.21 21.50 -17.91
N SER A 28 13.80 20.45 -17.20
CA SER A 28 12.44 19.93 -17.28
C SER A 28 11.40 20.89 -16.72
N LEU A 29 11.73 21.57 -15.62
CA LEU A 29 10.86 22.59 -15.02
C LEU A 29 10.75 23.83 -15.92
N PHE A 30 11.88 24.36 -16.39
CA PHE A 30 11.87 25.53 -17.29
C PHE A 30 11.18 25.23 -18.62
N ALA A 31 11.45 24.08 -19.24
CA ALA A 31 10.78 23.66 -20.46
C ALA A 31 9.28 23.44 -20.25
N GLY A 32 8.86 22.85 -19.11
CA GLY A 32 7.45 22.68 -18.76
C GLY A 32 6.70 24.01 -18.61
N ILE A 33 7.35 25.01 -18.00
CA ILE A 33 6.79 26.36 -17.84
C ILE A 33 6.67 27.07 -19.20
N ILE A 34 7.74 27.05 -20.02
CA ILE A 34 7.75 27.72 -21.33
C ILE A 34 6.73 27.08 -22.28
N ALA A 35 6.61 25.76 -22.28
CA ALA A 35 5.70 25.03 -23.17
C ALA A 35 4.26 24.92 -22.64
N ASN A 36 3.94 25.49 -21.46
CA ASN A 36 2.68 25.27 -20.73
C ASN A 36 2.31 23.78 -20.58
N PHE A 37 3.30 22.89 -20.61
CA PHE A 37 3.10 21.45 -20.55
C PHE A 37 3.61 20.93 -19.20
N TYR A 38 2.76 21.05 -18.17
CA TYR A 38 3.12 20.71 -16.79
C TYR A 38 3.51 19.24 -16.57
N VAL A 39 3.15 18.34 -17.48
CA VAL A 39 3.58 16.94 -17.45
C VAL A 39 5.11 16.81 -17.55
N LEU A 40 5.78 17.75 -18.23
CA LEU A 40 7.24 17.77 -18.28
C LEU A 40 7.87 17.96 -16.89
N ALA A 41 7.18 18.62 -15.94
CA ALA A 41 7.67 18.73 -14.57
C ALA A 41 7.78 17.37 -13.85
N GLY A 42 7.09 16.33 -14.33
CA GLY A 42 7.14 14.97 -13.79
C GLY A 42 8.33 14.13 -14.29
N VAL A 43 9.03 14.54 -15.34
CA VAL A 43 10.13 13.77 -15.93
C VAL A 43 11.27 13.48 -14.94
N PRO A 44 11.72 14.43 -14.09
CA PRO A 44 12.76 14.13 -13.11
C PRO A 44 12.31 13.08 -12.09
N ALA A 45 11.04 13.12 -11.67
CA ALA A 45 10.48 12.12 -10.77
C ALA A 45 10.42 10.73 -11.43
N LEU A 46 10.03 10.65 -12.71
CA LEU A 46 10.04 9.40 -13.48
C LEU A 46 11.44 8.84 -13.65
N LEU A 47 12.43 9.68 -13.95
CA LEU A 47 13.83 9.26 -14.07
C LEU A 47 14.39 8.76 -12.74
N LEU A 48 14.09 9.46 -11.64
CA LEU A 48 14.49 9.04 -10.30
C LEU A 48 13.84 7.70 -9.93
N LEU A 49 12.54 7.53 -10.22
CA LEU A 49 11.83 6.27 -10.01
C LEU A 49 12.45 5.14 -10.83
N GLY A 50 12.74 5.36 -12.12
CA GLY A 50 13.39 4.38 -12.98
C GLY A 50 14.77 3.98 -12.47
N TYR A 51 15.60 4.95 -12.10
CA TYR A 51 16.91 4.70 -11.50
C TYR A 51 16.80 3.92 -10.19
N LEU A 52 15.92 4.33 -9.28
CA LEU A 52 15.73 3.67 -7.99
C LEU A 52 15.19 2.25 -8.18
N THR A 53 14.42 1.99 -9.23
CA THR A 53 13.89 0.64 -9.52
C THR A 53 15.03 -0.33 -9.82
N ILE A 54 16.05 0.15 -10.53
CA ILE A 54 17.22 -0.66 -10.91
C ILE A 54 18.16 -0.83 -9.72
N VAL A 55 18.37 0.23 -8.93
CA VAL A 55 19.34 0.24 -7.83
C VAL A 55 18.81 -0.38 -6.55
N ASP A 56 17.59 -0.02 -6.14
CA ASP A 56 16.94 -0.51 -4.92
C ASP A 56 15.40 -0.51 -5.04
N PHE A 57 14.87 -1.57 -5.63
CA PHE A 57 13.43 -1.77 -5.74
C PHE A 57 12.72 -1.93 -4.38
N ARG A 58 13.43 -2.24 -3.29
CA ARG A 58 12.81 -2.34 -1.95
C ARG A 58 12.31 -0.99 -1.48
N SER A 59 13.08 0.06 -1.74
CA SER A 59 12.69 1.44 -1.40
C SER A 59 11.41 1.86 -2.14
N ILE A 60 11.22 1.42 -3.38
CA ILE A 60 9.99 1.69 -4.15
C ILE A 60 8.79 0.92 -3.58
N PHE A 61 9.00 -0.32 -3.14
CA PHE A 61 7.93 -1.06 -2.46
C PHE A 61 7.45 -0.34 -1.18
N TYR A 62 8.38 0.19 -0.37
CA TYR A 62 8.01 0.99 0.81
C TYR A 62 7.34 2.31 0.42
N LEU A 63 7.81 2.97 -0.65
CA LEU A 63 7.16 4.15 -1.21
C LEU A 63 5.73 3.86 -1.67
N LEU A 64 5.50 2.74 -2.37
CA LEU A 64 4.18 2.28 -2.78
C LEU A 64 3.25 2.18 -1.57
N VAL A 65 3.71 1.56 -0.48
CA VAL A 65 2.93 1.42 0.75
C VAL A 65 2.61 2.78 1.39
N ALA A 66 3.55 3.73 1.36
CA ALA A 66 3.29 5.10 1.83
C ALA A 66 2.34 5.89 0.93
N MET A 67 2.31 5.58 -0.36
CA MET A 67 1.40 6.23 -1.30
C MET A 67 -0.03 5.69 -1.19
N LEU A 68 -0.27 4.50 -0.61
CA LEU A 68 -1.63 3.93 -0.50
C LEU A 68 -2.63 4.86 0.20
N PRO A 69 -2.34 5.45 1.39
CA PRO A 69 -3.29 6.37 2.03
C PRO A 69 -3.38 7.73 1.34
N LEU A 70 -2.38 8.08 0.53
CA LEU A 70 -2.31 9.36 -0.19
C LEU A 70 -2.86 9.27 -1.62
N SER A 71 -3.17 8.06 -2.08
CA SER A 71 -3.62 7.82 -3.46
C SER A 71 -5.01 8.38 -3.66
N THR A 72 -5.23 8.97 -4.82
CA THR A 72 -6.50 9.60 -5.17
C THR A 72 -7.07 8.92 -6.41
N GLU A 73 -8.38 8.65 -6.39
CA GLU A 73 -9.07 8.11 -7.55
C GLU A 73 -9.31 9.26 -8.53
N ILE A 74 -8.73 9.16 -9.72
CA ILE A 74 -8.93 10.11 -10.80
C ILE A 74 -9.65 9.44 -11.98
N TYR A 75 -10.52 10.20 -12.63
CA TYR A 75 -11.18 9.78 -13.86
C TYR A 75 -10.55 10.50 -15.05
N LEU A 76 -9.85 9.75 -15.88
CA LEU A 76 -9.31 10.22 -17.15
C LEU A 76 -10.43 10.36 -18.20
N PRO A 77 -10.19 11.13 -19.29
CA PRO A 77 -11.10 11.18 -20.43
C PRO A 77 -11.48 9.77 -20.89
N ASN A 78 -12.74 9.59 -21.31
CA ASN A 78 -13.36 8.29 -21.65
C ASN A 78 -13.77 7.42 -20.45
N GLY A 79 -13.87 8.00 -19.24
CA GLY A 79 -14.40 7.29 -18.06
C GLY A 79 -13.41 6.30 -17.43
N PHE A 80 -12.12 6.42 -17.74
CA PHE A 80 -11.08 5.56 -17.19
C PHE A 80 -10.71 6.01 -15.76
N GLY A 81 -11.24 5.31 -14.75
CA GLY A 81 -10.82 5.46 -13.36
C GLY A 81 -9.47 4.78 -13.08
N THR A 82 -8.57 5.47 -12.37
CA THR A 82 -7.29 4.95 -11.87
C THR A 82 -6.87 5.64 -10.57
N ASP A 83 -6.17 4.91 -9.70
CA ASP A 83 -5.69 5.42 -8.42
C ASP A 83 -4.25 5.95 -8.55
N LEU A 84 -4.07 7.27 -8.57
CA LEU A 84 -2.75 7.89 -8.66
C LEU A 84 -2.21 8.32 -7.28
N PRO A 85 -0.92 8.09 -6.97
CA PRO A 85 0.11 7.43 -7.79
C PRO A 85 0.22 5.91 -7.53
N ALA A 86 -0.66 5.32 -6.71
CA ALA A 86 -0.49 3.94 -6.25
C ALA A 86 -0.56 2.91 -7.38
N GLU A 87 -1.50 3.03 -8.31
CA GLU A 87 -1.72 2.04 -9.37
C GLU A 87 -0.54 1.95 -10.36
N PRO A 88 0.02 3.07 -10.88
CA PRO A 88 1.26 3.00 -11.63
C PRO A 88 2.43 2.38 -10.87
N LEU A 89 2.57 2.67 -9.57
CA LEU A 89 3.60 2.06 -8.73
C LEU A 89 3.39 0.56 -8.56
N MET A 90 2.15 0.08 -8.44
CA MET A 90 1.82 -1.34 -8.41
C MET A 90 2.18 -2.05 -9.72
N ILE A 91 1.88 -1.43 -10.87
CA ILE A 91 2.24 -1.97 -12.17
C ILE A 91 3.78 -2.06 -12.31
N LEU A 92 4.49 -1.02 -11.89
CA LEU A 92 5.96 -1.02 -11.85
C LEU A 92 6.51 -2.16 -10.98
N MET A 93 5.98 -2.32 -9.76
CA MET A 93 6.38 -3.38 -8.83
C MET A 93 6.05 -4.79 -9.35
N MET A 94 4.92 -4.97 -10.04
CA MET A 94 4.62 -6.20 -10.76
C MET A 94 5.69 -6.49 -11.82
N GLY A 95 6.07 -5.49 -12.63
CA GLY A 95 7.13 -5.64 -13.64
C GLY A 95 8.47 -6.07 -13.00
N VAL A 96 8.87 -5.43 -11.91
CA VAL A 96 10.06 -5.82 -11.13
C VAL A 96 9.97 -7.27 -10.65
N PHE A 97 8.82 -7.66 -10.09
CA PHE A 97 8.61 -9.02 -9.63
C PHE A 97 8.74 -10.03 -10.76
N LEU A 98 8.12 -9.78 -11.92
CA LEU A 98 8.20 -10.68 -13.07
C LEU A 98 9.64 -10.82 -13.58
N LEU A 99 10.39 -9.72 -13.69
CA LEU A 99 11.80 -9.75 -14.08
C LEU A 99 12.65 -10.54 -13.07
N TYR A 100 12.41 -10.32 -11.77
CA TYR A 100 13.07 -11.07 -10.70
C TYR A 100 12.76 -12.57 -10.80
N ALA A 101 11.49 -12.93 -11.00
CA ALA A 101 11.03 -14.31 -11.10
C ALA A 101 11.67 -15.02 -12.31
N VAL A 102 11.73 -14.37 -13.48
CA VAL A 102 12.37 -14.91 -14.69
C VAL A 102 13.87 -15.12 -14.47
N LYS A 103 14.56 -14.15 -13.86
CA LYS A 103 16.01 -14.24 -13.60
C LYS A 103 16.36 -15.36 -12.61
N HIS A 104 15.50 -15.60 -11.64
CA HIS A 104 15.75 -16.54 -10.54
C HIS A 104 14.93 -17.85 -10.64
N VAL A 105 14.36 -18.17 -11.80
CA VAL A 105 13.41 -19.28 -11.97
C VAL A 105 13.94 -20.64 -11.47
N LYS A 106 15.27 -20.87 -11.56
CA LYS A 106 15.93 -22.12 -11.14
C LYS A 106 16.26 -22.19 -9.65
N THR A 107 16.32 -21.04 -8.97
CA THR A 107 16.74 -20.90 -7.57
C THR A 107 15.57 -20.58 -6.63
N ILE A 108 14.38 -20.41 -7.18
CA ILE A 108 13.18 -20.16 -6.40
C ILE A 108 12.78 -21.46 -5.69
N GLU A 109 12.89 -21.46 -4.36
CA GLU A 109 12.42 -22.54 -3.51
C GLU A 109 10.91 -22.77 -3.74
N GLY A 110 10.55 -23.99 -4.12
CA GLY A 110 9.18 -24.34 -4.52
C GLY A 110 8.16 -24.29 -3.37
N ASP A 111 8.62 -24.24 -2.12
CA ASP A 111 7.76 -24.34 -0.94
C ASP A 111 6.81 -23.14 -0.80
N PHE A 112 7.29 -21.93 -1.11
CA PHE A 112 6.44 -20.73 -1.07
C PHE A 112 5.34 -20.76 -2.15
N TYR A 113 5.68 -21.20 -3.36
CA TYR A 113 4.74 -21.22 -4.49
C TYR A 113 3.70 -22.31 -4.36
N LYS A 114 4.02 -23.39 -3.64
CA LYS A 114 3.11 -24.51 -3.33
C LYS A 114 2.35 -24.30 -2.01
N HIS A 115 2.57 -23.20 -1.30
CA HIS A 115 1.85 -22.91 -0.07
C HIS A 115 0.32 -22.85 -0.35
N PRO A 116 -0.55 -23.36 0.55
CA PRO A 116 -2.00 -23.39 0.32
C PRO A 116 -2.61 -22.02 -0.03
N ILE A 117 -2.07 -20.95 0.55
CA ILE A 117 -2.49 -19.57 0.25
C ILE A 117 -2.12 -19.17 -1.19
N SER A 118 -0.91 -19.50 -1.65
CA SER A 118 -0.48 -19.27 -3.04
C SER A 118 -1.39 -20.00 -4.02
N ILE A 119 -1.72 -21.27 -3.72
CA ILE A 119 -2.64 -22.10 -4.52
C ILE A 119 -4.04 -21.45 -4.57
N LEU A 120 -4.57 -21.01 -3.43
CA LEU A 120 -5.87 -20.34 -3.37
C LEU A 120 -5.87 -19.06 -4.23
N LEU A 121 -4.79 -18.28 -4.21
CA LEU A 121 -4.65 -17.10 -5.05
C LEU A 121 -4.57 -17.44 -6.54
N TYR A 122 -3.88 -18.51 -6.93
CA TYR A 122 -3.87 -18.98 -8.31
C TYR A 122 -5.24 -19.45 -8.78
N ILE A 123 -5.96 -20.21 -7.94
CA ILE A 123 -7.32 -20.65 -8.25
C ILE A 123 -8.25 -19.43 -8.41
N HIS A 124 -8.13 -18.45 -7.51
CA HIS A 124 -8.93 -17.23 -7.58
C HIS A 124 -8.65 -16.41 -8.85
N LEU A 125 -7.37 -16.17 -9.18
CA LEU A 125 -6.99 -15.47 -10.41
C LEU A 125 -7.38 -16.27 -11.66
N GLY A 126 -7.21 -17.59 -11.63
CA GLY A 126 -7.64 -18.49 -12.71
C GLY A 126 -9.15 -18.45 -12.92
N TRP A 127 -9.93 -18.38 -11.85
CA TRP A 127 -11.39 -18.23 -11.95
C TRP A 127 -11.78 -16.87 -12.55
N ILE A 128 -11.12 -15.79 -12.13
CA ILE A 128 -11.33 -14.46 -12.74
C ILE A 128 -10.98 -14.47 -14.23
N LEU A 129 -9.91 -15.17 -14.62
CA LEU A 129 -9.54 -15.32 -16.03
C LEU A 129 -10.64 -16.04 -16.83
N VAL A 130 -11.17 -17.16 -16.31
CA VAL A 130 -12.26 -17.90 -16.94
C VAL A 130 -13.48 -17.00 -17.12
N THR A 131 -13.92 -16.32 -16.06
CA THR A 131 -15.10 -15.44 -16.13
C THR A 131 -14.88 -14.21 -17.01
N ALA A 132 -13.65 -13.70 -17.09
CA ALA A 132 -13.31 -12.57 -17.95
C ALA A 132 -13.39 -12.91 -19.44
N ILE A 133 -12.98 -14.12 -19.83
CA ILE A 133 -13.07 -14.59 -21.22
C ILE A 133 -14.52 -14.84 -21.63
N THR A 134 -15.37 -15.31 -20.71
CA THR A 134 -16.79 -15.59 -20.96
C THR A 134 -17.71 -14.37 -20.77
N SER A 135 -17.16 -13.21 -20.45
CA SER A 135 -17.94 -12.00 -20.12
C SER A 135 -18.49 -11.32 -21.37
N GLY A 136 -19.69 -10.74 -21.26
CA GLY A 136 -20.27 -9.91 -22.33
C GLY A 136 -19.51 -8.59 -22.56
N ASP A 137 -18.81 -8.08 -21.54
CA ASP A 137 -17.91 -6.93 -21.65
C ASP A 137 -16.47 -7.38 -21.35
N ILE A 138 -15.81 -7.88 -22.39
CA ILE A 138 -14.45 -8.42 -22.32
C ILE A 138 -13.46 -7.32 -21.90
N PHE A 139 -13.64 -6.08 -22.35
CA PHE A 139 -12.70 -5.00 -22.08
C PHE A 139 -12.65 -4.64 -20.59
N VAL A 140 -13.82 -4.45 -19.96
CA VAL A 140 -13.90 -4.18 -18.52
C VAL A 140 -13.37 -5.36 -17.72
N SER A 141 -13.67 -6.59 -18.17
CA SER A 141 -13.29 -7.81 -17.46
C SER A 141 -11.78 -8.07 -17.50
N ILE A 142 -11.12 -7.83 -18.64
CA ILE A 142 -9.65 -7.90 -18.74
C ILE A 142 -9.01 -6.82 -17.88
N LYS A 143 -9.54 -5.60 -17.85
CA LYS A 143 -9.03 -4.54 -16.96
C LYS A 143 -9.12 -4.98 -15.49
N PHE A 144 -10.23 -5.58 -15.08
CA PHE A 144 -10.40 -6.11 -13.73
C PHE A 144 -9.40 -7.24 -13.42
N LEU A 145 -9.20 -8.18 -14.35
CA LEU A 145 -8.22 -9.26 -14.21
C LEU A 145 -6.80 -8.70 -14.01
N LEU A 146 -6.38 -7.76 -14.85
CA LEU A 146 -5.08 -7.10 -14.74
C LEU A 146 -4.94 -6.40 -13.38
N ALA A 147 -6.00 -5.74 -12.92
CA ALA A 147 -6.02 -5.12 -11.60
C ALA A 147 -5.75 -6.09 -10.45
N LYS A 148 -6.40 -7.25 -10.48
CA LYS A 148 -6.15 -8.30 -9.48
C LYS A 148 -4.76 -8.89 -9.62
N PHE A 149 -4.24 -9.00 -10.84
CA PHE A 149 -2.92 -9.56 -11.10
C PHE A 149 -1.80 -8.69 -10.50
N TRP A 150 -1.77 -7.38 -10.78
CA TRP A 150 -0.72 -6.52 -10.20
C TRP A 150 -0.85 -6.35 -8.67
N TYR A 151 -2.05 -6.49 -8.09
CA TYR A 151 -2.22 -6.53 -6.62
C TYR A 151 -1.58 -7.77 -6.02
N VAL A 152 -1.86 -8.96 -6.57
CA VAL A 152 -1.30 -10.22 -6.07
C VAL A 152 0.22 -10.26 -6.26
N CYS A 153 0.72 -9.86 -7.43
CA CYS A 153 2.17 -9.80 -7.66
C CYS A 153 2.87 -8.83 -6.70
N SER A 154 2.33 -7.62 -6.49
CA SER A 154 2.99 -6.59 -5.68
C SER A 154 2.87 -6.85 -4.18
N PHE A 155 1.67 -7.16 -3.67
CA PHE A 155 1.44 -7.23 -2.23
C PHE A 155 1.57 -8.64 -1.63
N TYR A 156 1.54 -9.69 -2.45
CA TYR A 156 1.75 -11.05 -1.96
C TYR A 156 3.15 -11.55 -2.31
N PHE A 157 3.45 -11.69 -3.61
CA PHE A 157 4.71 -12.29 -4.04
C PHE A 157 5.92 -11.40 -3.78
N LEU A 158 5.87 -10.14 -4.22
CA LEU A 158 6.99 -9.22 -4.00
C LEU A 158 7.17 -8.90 -2.51
N ALA A 159 6.08 -8.74 -1.76
CA ALA A 159 6.13 -8.57 -0.31
C ALA A 159 6.85 -9.74 0.38
N ALA A 160 6.59 -11.00 -0.02
CA ALA A 160 7.28 -12.17 0.53
C ALA A 160 8.79 -12.19 0.21
N LEU A 161 9.21 -11.61 -0.92
CA LEU A 161 10.62 -11.48 -1.26
C LEU A 161 11.33 -10.40 -0.45
N ILE A 162 10.64 -9.31 -0.13
CA ILE A 162 11.21 -8.13 0.55
C ILE A 162 11.15 -8.25 2.07
N LEU A 163 10.03 -8.74 2.62
CA LEU A 163 9.74 -8.76 4.05
C LEU A 163 10.26 -10.05 4.71
N LYS A 164 11.56 -10.10 4.97
CA LYS A 164 12.20 -11.30 5.57
C LYS A 164 12.53 -11.10 7.04
N GLU A 165 12.94 -9.89 7.40
CA GLU A 165 13.42 -9.60 8.75
C GLU A 165 12.45 -8.70 9.51
N ARG A 166 12.55 -8.71 10.84
CA ARG A 166 11.75 -7.83 11.70
C ARG A 166 11.89 -6.35 11.33
N ALA A 167 13.08 -5.94 10.88
CA ALA A 167 13.35 -4.57 10.44
C ALA A 167 12.54 -4.19 9.18
N ASP A 168 12.28 -5.15 8.28
CA ASP A 168 11.48 -4.91 7.08
C ASP A 168 10.01 -4.68 7.44
N PHE A 169 9.46 -5.48 8.36
CA PHE A 169 8.10 -5.27 8.87
C PHE A 169 7.97 -3.95 9.64
N GLN A 170 9.01 -3.54 10.36
CA GLN A 170 9.06 -2.22 11.00
C GLN A 170 9.00 -1.08 9.99
N LYS A 171 9.79 -1.17 8.91
CA LYS A 171 9.75 -0.20 7.82
C LYS A 171 8.38 -0.18 7.16
N LEU A 172 7.83 -1.34 6.80
CA LEU A 172 6.49 -1.46 6.21
C LEU A 172 5.44 -0.73 7.05
N PHE A 173 5.42 -0.99 8.36
CA PHE A 173 4.51 -0.35 9.27
C PHE A 173 4.68 1.17 9.25
N TRP A 174 5.89 1.70 9.46
CA TRP A 174 6.10 3.15 9.55
C TRP A 174 5.85 3.89 8.23
N TRP A 175 6.20 3.28 7.09
CA TRP A 175 5.94 3.83 5.77
C TRP A 175 4.44 3.91 5.48
N GLY A 176 3.63 2.92 5.88
CA GLY A 176 2.17 2.99 5.72
C GLY A 176 1.48 3.85 6.79
N PHE A 177 1.90 3.73 8.04
CA PHE A 177 1.27 4.37 9.19
C PHE A 177 1.43 5.88 9.21
N THR A 178 2.60 6.40 8.87
CA THR A 178 2.88 7.85 8.90
C THR A 178 1.94 8.65 7.97
N PRO A 179 1.83 8.35 6.66
CA PRO A 179 0.89 9.04 5.78
C PRO A 179 -0.56 8.78 6.17
N LEU A 180 -0.91 7.57 6.62
CA LEU A 180 -2.26 7.29 7.11
C LEU A 180 -2.62 8.20 8.29
N LEU A 181 -1.73 8.35 9.26
CA LEU A 181 -1.94 9.23 10.40
C LEU A 181 -2.09 10.70 9.95
N LEU A 182 -1.24 11.19 9.05
CA LEU A 182 -1.34 12.55 8.51
C LEU A 182 -2.67 12.80 7.80
N THR A 183 -3.13 11.85 6.97
CA THR A 183 -4.42 11.96 6.27
C THR A 183 -5.58 11.97 7.26
N THR A 184 -5.51 11.24 8.38
CA THR A 184 -6.57 11.31 9.41
C THR A 184 -6.66 12.69 10.06
N PHE A 185 -5.52 13.34 10.35
CA PHE A 185 -5.51 14.71 10.87
C PHE A 185 -6.15 15.67 9.87
N TYR A 186 -5.76 15.59 8.60
CA TYR A 186 -6.35 16.38 7.53
C TYR A 186 -7.88 16.20 7.46
N VAL A 187 -8.35 14.95 7.45
CA VAL A 187 -9.79 14.63 7.36
C VAL A 187 -10.55 15.16 8.57
N VAL A 188 -10.06 14.95 9.80
CA VAL A 188 -10.75 15.40 11.02
C VAL A 188 -10.78 16.93 11.12
N ILE A 189 -9.66 17.61 10.83
CA ILE A 189 -9.61 19.08 10.81
C ILE A 189 -10.57 19.65 9.77
N ARG A 190 -10.60 19.06 8.58
CA ARG A 190 -11.54 19.46 7.54
C ARG A 190 -12.98 19.15 7.94
N HIS A 191 -13.26 18.01 8.57
CA HIS A 191 -14.62 17.67 9.02
C HIS A 191 -15.15 18.66 10.05
N ALA A 192 -14.26 19.17 10.91
CA ALA A 192 -14.60 20.18 11.90
C ALA A 192 -15.12 21.48 11.25
N THR A 193 -14.61 21.87 10.08
CA THR A 193 -15.11 23.07 9.37
C THR A 193 -16.51 22.90 8.79
N TYR A 194 -16.96 21.66 8.62
CA TYR A 194 -18.34 21.29 8.27
C TYR A 194 -19.18 20.92 9.51
N GLY A 195 -18.72 21.28 10.71
CA GLY A 195 -19.45 21.03 11.96
C GLY A 195 -19.66 19.55 12.27
N PHE A 196 -18.79 18.66 11.78
CA PHE A 196 -18.93 17.21 11.86
C PHE A 196 -20.25 16.68 11.26
N ALA A 197 -20.84 17.37 10.29
CA ALA A 197 -22.06 16.92 9.65
C ALA A 197 -21.87 15.59 8.91
N PHE A 198 -22.83 14.68 9.05
CA PHE A 198 -22.84 13.41 8.32
C PHE A 198 -23.02 13.63 6.80
N ALA A 199 -23.84 14.61 6.39
CA ALA A 199 -24.13 14.88 4.99
C ALA A 199 -22.87 15.20 4.17
N ASP A 200 -21.88 15.85 4.79
CA ASP A 200 -20.64 16.29 4.13
C ASP A 200 -19.49 15.29 4.25
N ILE A 201 -19.68 14.14 4.91
CA ILE A 201 -18.56 13.24 5.23
C ILE A 201 -17.80 12.79 3.97
N ASN A 202 -18.49 12.42 2.89
CA ASN A 202 -17.84 12.02 1.64
C ASN A 202 -17.09 13.18 0.97
N ARG A 203 -17.57 14.42 1.13
CA ARG A 203 -16.89 15.60 0.58
C ARG A 203 -15.59 15.88 1.31
N VAL A 204 -15.57 15.68 2.63
CA VAL A 204 -14.40 15.86 3.50
C VAL A 204 -13.29 14.85 3.18
N MET A 205 -13.64 13.65 2.74
CA MET A 205 -12.69 12.58 2.40
C MET A 205 -11.76 12.90 1.23
N ASN A 206 -12.18 13.80 0.33
CA ASN A 206 -11.33 14.25 -0.77
C ASN A 206 -10.10 14.99 -0.23
N PRO A 207 -8.95 14.96 -0.90
CA PRO A 207 -8.68 14.23 -2.14
C PRO A 207 -8.30 12.76 -1.90
N PHE A 208 -8.00 12.35 -0.67
CA PHE A 208 -7.28 11.10 -0.37
C PHE A 208 -8.15 9.83 -0.35
N PHE A 209 -9.43 9.93 0.03
CA PHE A 209 -10.29 8.76 0.11
C PHE A 209 -11.52 8.92 -0.77
N ARG A 210 -11.84 7.88 -1.53
CA ARG A 210 -13.05 7.80 -2.36
C ARG A 210 -14.32 8.06 -1.55
N ASN A 211 -14.39 7.47 -0.36
CA ASN A 211 -15.52 7.58 0.54
C ASN A 211 -15.10 7.30 1.99
N HIS A 212 -16.00 7.62 2.92
CA HIS A 212 -15.78 7.44 4.35
C HIS A 212 -15.67 5.97 4.78
N VAL A 213 -16.23 5.04 3.99
CA VAL A 213 -16.16 3.59 4.25
C VAL A 213 -14.74 3.07 4.02
N ASN A 214 -14.14 3.39 2.87
CA ASN A 214 -12.76 3.01 2.55
C ASN A 214 -11.78 3.57 3.58
N TYR A 215 -11.98 4.83 3.97
CA TYR A 215 -11.25 5.47 5.07
C TYR A 215 -11.38 4.67 6.38
N ALA A 216 -12.61 4.35 6.81
CA ALA A 216 -12.81 3.63 8.06
C ALA A 216 -12.23 2.20 8.03
N CYS A 217 -12.30 1.52 6.88
CA CYS A 217 -11.73 0.19 6.67
C CYS A 217 -10.21 0.17 6.82
N ILE A 218 -9.49 1.12 6.20
CA ILE A 218 -8.02 1.16 6.33
C ILE A 218 -7.59 1.48 7.76
N LEU A 219 -8.33 2.35 8.47
CA LEU A 219 -8.07 2.63 9.88
C LEU A 219 -8.32 1.41 10.76
N ALA A 220 -9.42 0.70 10.54
CA ALA A 220 -9.75 -0.53 11.26
C ALA A 220 -8.69 -1.63 11.03
N LEU A 221 -8.09 -1.70 9.83
CA LEU A 221 -7.01 -2.63 9.50
C LEU A 221 -5.70 -2.29 10.24
N PHE A 222 -5.35 -1.01 10.31
CA PHE A 222 -4.12 -0.55 10.97
C PHE A 222 -4.23 -0.52 12.51
N PHE A 223 -5.43 -0.40 13.06
CA PHE A 223 -5.66 -0.36 14.51
C PHE A 223 -5.01 -1.52 15.28
N PRO A 224 -5.25 -2.81 14.95
CA PRO A 224 -4.62 -3.93 15.66
C PRO A 224 -3.10 -3.96 15.46
N LEU A 225 -2.59 -3.45 14.33
CA LEU A 225 -1.15 -3.36 14.06
C LEU A 225 -0.48 -2.37 15.02
N ILE A 226 -1.06 -1.19 15.24
CA ILE A 226 -0.54 -0.19 16.19
C ILE A 226 -0.47 -0.77 17.59
N TRP A 227 -1.53 -1.49 17.99
CA TRP A 227 -1.56 -2.19 19.26
C TRP A 227 -0.38 -3.17 19.36
N PHE A 228 -0.13 -3.98 18.34
CA PHE A 228 1.00 -4.92 18.36
C PHE A 228 2.37 -4.23 18.37
N VAL A 229 2.57 -3.22 17.50
CA VAL A 229 3.84 -2.49 17.32
C VAL A 229 4.28 -1.79 18.61
N ARG A 230 3.34 -1.36 19.45
CA ARG A 230 3.66 -0.74 20.75
C ARG A 230 4.52 -1.63 21.64
N PHE A 231 4.44 -2.96 21.50
CA PHE A 231 5.23 -3.91 22.28
C PHE A 231 6.69 -3.99 21.82
N TRP A 232 7.03 -3.45 20.66
CA TRP A 232 8.42 -3.39 20.20
C TRP A 232 9.22 -2.32 20.95
N TYR A 233 8.55 -1.38 21.61
CA TYR A 233 9.17 -0.24 22.26
C TYR A 233 9.07 -0.32 23.80
N PRO A 234 10.10 0.16 24.53
CA PRO A 234 10.08 0.22 26.00
C PRO A 234 8.85 0.96 26.53
N LYS A 235 8.40 0.59 27.74
CA LYS A 235 7.18 1.14 28.36
C LYS A 235 7.17 2.68 28.46
N ASN A 236 8.32 3.30 28.67
CA ASN A 236 8.46 4.75 28.86
C ASN A 236 8.99 5.49 27.63
N SER A 237 9.00 4.87 26.45
CA SER A 237 9.46 5.53 25.22
C SER A 237 8.42 6.53 24.69
N LEU A 238 8.87 7.70 24.24
CA LEU A 238 8.02 8.68 23.54
C LEU A 238 7.29 8.07 22.33
N ILE A 239 7.93 7.15 21.61
CA ILE A 239 7.34 6.46 20.46
C ILE A 239 6.13 5.63 20.90
N ARG A 240 6.23 4.94 22.03
CA ARG A 240 5.14 4.13 22.56
C ARG A 240 3.95 4.99 23.00
N TRP A 241 4.21 6.13 23.63
CA TRP A 241 3.17 7.10 23.96
C TRP A 241 2.51 7.67 22.70
N GLY A 242 3.30 8.01 21.67
CA GLY A 242 2.80 8.42 20.37
C GLY A 242 1.91 7.36 19.70
N LEU A 243 2.29 6.09 19.77
CA LEU A 243 1.47 4.98 19.25
C LEU A 243 0.16 4.82 20.03
N LEU A 244 0.19 4.91 21.36
CA LEU A 244 -1.03 4.86 22.18
C LEU A 244 -1.97 6.04 21.88
N PHE A 245 -1.41 7.25 21.77
CA PHE A 245 -2.17 8.42 21.34
C PHE A 245 -2.78 8.21 19.96
N SER A 246 -2.00 7.71 19.00
CA SER A 246 -2.50 7.45 17.65
C SER A 246 -3.60 6.38 17.60
N ALA A 247 -3.55 5.38 18.48
CA ALA A 247 -4.60 4.37 18.57
C ALA A 247 -5.93 4.99 19.05
N VAL A 248 -5.88 5.85 20.07
CA VAL A 248 -7.05 6.61 20.54
C VAL A 248 -7.55 7.56 19.46
N TRP A 249 -6.63 8.28 18.82
CA TRP A 249 -6.94 9.17 17.70
C TRP A 249 -7.64 8.44 16.56
N MET A 250 -7.18 7.24 16.19
CA MET A 250 -7.81 6.45 15.14
C MET A 250 -9.20 5.95 15.52
N LEU A 251 -9.44 5.60 16.79
CA LEU A 251 -10.79 5.26 17.25
C LEU A 251 -11.74 6.46 17.12
N LEU A 252 -11.27 7.66 17.47
CA LEU A 252 -12.03 8.90 17.29
C LEU A 252 -12.26 9.20 15.80
N ALA A 253 -11.25 9.03 14.96
CA ALA A 253 -11.34 9.21 13.51
C ALA A 253 -12.33 8.21 12.87
N ILE A 254 -12.33 6.95 13.30
CA ILE A 254 -13.32 5.95 12.90
C ILE A 254 -14.71 6.36 13.41
N GLN A 255 -14.80 6.89 14.64
CA GLN A 255 -16.07 7.38 15.18
C GLN A 255 -16.69 8.45 14.30
N LEU A 256 -15.88 9.44 13.91
CA LEU A 256 -16.28 10.56 13.05
C LEU A 256 -16.52 10.14 11.60
N SER A 257 -16.08 8.95 11.18
CA SER A 257 -16.40 8.41 9.86
C SER A 257 -17.85 7.88 9.74
N TYR A 258 -18.55 7.68 10.87
CA TYR A 258 -19.91 7.13 10.92
C TYR A 258 -20.09 5.72 10.31
N THR A 259 -19.01 4.98 10.09
CA THR A 259 -19.06 3.65 9.43
C THR A 259 -19.32 2.54 10.45
N ARG A 260 -20.57 2.07 10.58
CA ARG A 260 -20.95 0.99 11.53
C ARG A 260 -20.12 -0.29 11.35
N ALA A 261 -19.86 -0.67 10.10
CA ALA A 261 -19.10 -1.87 9.77
C ALA A 261 -17.65 -1.83 10.32
N ALA A 262 -17.05 -0.65 10.48
CA ALA A 262 -15.69 -0.54 10.99
C ALA A 262 -15.60 -0.90 12.49
N TYR A 263 -16.55 -0.47 13.33
CA TYR A 263 -16.57 -0.87 14.74
C TYR A 263 -16.79 -2.37 14.88
N VAL A 264 -17.73 -2.91 14.10
CA VAL A 264 -18.00 -4.35 14.07
C VAL A 264 -16.74 -5.11 13.66
N GLY A 265 -16.02 -4.63 12.64
CA GLY A 265 -14.75 -5.18 12.20
C GLY A 265 -13.68 -5.20 13.31
N ILE A 266 -13.55 -4.13 14.10
CA ILE A 266 -12.60 -4.07 15.22
C ILE A 266 -12.99 -5.08 16.32
N VAL A 267 -14.28 -5.18 16.65
CA VAL A 267 -14.78 -6.14 17.64
C VAL A 267 -14.54 -7.58 17.17
N ILE A 268 -14.82 -7.87 15.91
CA ILE A 268 -14.55 -9.18 15.30
C ILE A 268 -13.05 -9.47 15.32
N ALA A 269 -12.19 -8.50 15.00
CA ALA A 269 -10.74 -8.67 15.03
C ALA A 269 -10.24 -9.02 16.43
N PHE A 270 -10.80 -8.40 17.48
CA PHE A 270 -10.51 -8.74 18.86
C PHE A 270 -10.93 -10.18 19.21
N GLY A 271 -12.13 -10.60 18.81
CA GLY A 271 -12.58 -11.99 18.99
C GLY A 271 -11.72 -13.00 18.24
N ALA A 272 -11.37 -12.68 16.98
CA ALA A 272 -10.50 -13.50 16.15
C ALA A 272 -9.11 -13.70 16.77
N TYR A 273 -8.56 -12.68 17.43
CA TYR A 273 -7.30 -12.80 18.17
C TYR A 273 -7.36 -13.90 19.25
N PHE A 274 -8.45 -13.99 20.03
CA PHE A 274 -8.60 -15.04 21.03
C PHE A 274 -8.78 -16.43 20.39
N ILE A 275 -9.58 -16.52 19.33
CA ILE A 275 -9.79 -17.78 18.59
C ILE A 275 -8.46 -18.33 18.08
N ILE A 276 -7.62 -17.47 17.48
CA ILE A 276 -6.30 -17.86 16.96
C ILE A 276 -5.37 -18.23 18.11
N ARG A 277 -5.32 -17.42 19.18
CA ARG A 277 -4.43 -17.67 20.33
C ARG A 277 -4.77 -18.97 21.06
N MET A 278 -6.05 -19.34 21.10
CA MET A 278 -6.53 -20.59 21.70
C MET A 278 -6.52 -21.78 20.71
N LYS A 279 -6.03 -21.59 19.48
CA LYS A 279 -6.00 -22.59 18.40
C LYS A 279 -7.39 -23.17 18.05
N LEU A 280 -8.46 -22.41 18.29
CA LEU A 280 -9.86 -22.81 18.06
C LEU A 280 -10.30 -22.64 16.60
N VAL A 281 -9.41 -22.24 15.69
CA VAL A 281 -9.71 -21.97 14.28
C VAL A 281 -10.45 -23.14 13.62
N ARG A 282 -10.04 -24.39 13.89
CA ARG A 282 -10.71 -25.59 13.34
C ARG A 282 -12.16 -25.70 13.80
N VAL A 283 -12.42 -25.47 15.08
CA VAL A 283 -13.77 -25.56 15.66
C VAL A 283 -14.69 -24.50 15.06
N VAL A 284 -14.19 -23.26 14.95
CA VAL A 284 -14.94 -22.15 14.37
C VAL A 284 -15.24 -22.40 12.88
N LEU A 285 -14.28 -22.95 12.11
CA LEU A 285 -14.52 -23.29 10.71
C LEU A 285 -15.58 -24.38 10.55
N VAL A 286 -15.55 -25.42 11.38
CA VAL A 286 -16.57 -26.49 11.35
C VAL A 286 -17.94 -25.93 11.71
N LEU A 287 -18.04 -25.12 12.76
CA LEU A 287 -19.30 -24.47 13.14
C LEU A 287 -19.82 -23.53 12.04
N ALA A 288 -18.94 -22.79 11.36
CA ALA A 288 -19.32 -21.93 10.26
C ALA A 288 -19.88 -22.72 9.08
N VAL A 289 -19.24 -23.84 8.70
CA VAL A 289 -19.73 -24.71 7.63
C VAL A 289 -21.06 -25.34 7.99
N ILE A 290 -21.22 -25.83 9.22
CA ILE A 290 -22.51 -26.37 9.70
C ILE A 290 -23.59 -25.29 9.66
N GLY A 291 -23.28 -24.06 10.08
CA GLY A 291 -24.21 -22.94 10.02
C GLY A 291 -24.59 -22.54 8.59
N LEU A 292 -23.68 -22.67 7.62
CA LEU A 292 -23.93 -22.34 6.22
C LEU A 292 -24.74 -23.41 5.48
N ILE A 293 -24.66 -24.68 5.93
CA ILE A 293 -25.44 -25.79 5.39
C ILE A 293 -26.81 -25.90 6.08
N GLY A 294 -26.90 -25.46 7.33
CA GLY A 294 -28.13 -25.51 8.14
C GLY A 294 -29.08 -24.32 7.96
N VAL A 295 -28.69 -23.29 7.20
CA VAL A 295 -29.53 -22.17 6.75
C VAL A 295 -29.87 -22.37 5.28
#